data_AF-A0A9D0XVW2-F1
#
_entry.id   AF-A0A9D0XVW2-F1
#
_cell.length_a   1.000
_cell.length_b   1.000
_cell.length_c   1.000
_cell.angle_alpha   90.00
_cell.angle_beta   90.00
_cell.angle_gamma   90.00
#
_symmetry.space_group_name_H-M   'P 1'
#
loop_
_entity.id
_entity.type
_entity.pdbx_description
1 polymer ?
#
loop_
_entity_poly.entity_id
_entity_poly.type
_entity_poly.pdbx_seq_one_letter_code
_entity_poly.pdbx_strand_id
1 'polypeptide(L)'
;MDDNVVFNIQLMSHYTRPVDLTFSSGQQFELVITDEAGKEVYRYSDGKFFTLALINKTLNPGEILSWKDEWDMTDKDGIKLTSGNYKATINILVYDMGGEKVDDSELTTTIEFSLNK
;
A
#
# COMPACT_ATOMS: atom_id res chain seq x y z
N MET A 1 16.23 9.37 18.09
CA MET A 1 15.03 9.55 17.27
C MET A 1 15.19 8.57 16.14
N ASP A 2 14.36 7.54 16.14
CA ASP A 2 14.34 6.58 15.04
C ASP A 2 13.62 7.26 13.89
N ASP A 3 14.40 7.67 12.88
CA ASP A 3 13.81 8.20 11.65
C ASP A 3 13.09 7.04 10.97
N ASN A 4 11.81 7.25 10.67
CA ASN A 4 10.96 6.35 9.91
C ASN A 4 10.39 7.14 8.71
N VAL A 5 10.23 6.45 7.58
CA VAL A 5 9.41 6.95 6.47
C VAL A 5 7.97 6.52 6.74
N VAL A 6 7.06 7.50 6.78
CA VAL A 6 5.64 7.27 7.07
C VAL A 6 4.84 7.40 5.79
N PHE A 7 4.11 6.35 5.43
CA PHE A 7 3.19 6.34 4.30
C PHE A 7 1.76 6.46 4.82
N ASN A 8 1.10 7.59 4.52
CA ASN A 8 -0.33 7.76 4.72
C ASN A 8 -1.04 7.50 3.39
N ILE A 9 -1.86 6.47 3.34
CA ILE A 9 -2.51 5.99 2.12
C ILE A 9 -3.99 6.33 2.20
N GLN A 10 -4.53 6.93 1.15
CA GLN A 10 -5.94 7.30 1.07
C GLN A 10 -6.55 6.84 -0.25
N LEU A 11 -7.70 6.17 -0.17
CA LEU A 11 -8.56 5.87 -1.31
C LEU A 11 -9.84 6.69 -1.16
N MET A 12 -10.12 7.54 -2.14
CA MET A 12 -11.29 8.42 -2.15
C MET A 12 -12.23 8.07 -3.30
N SER A 13 -13.52 7.97 -3.02
CA SER A 13 -14.51 7.81 -4.08
C SER A 13 -14.75 9.13 -4.81
N HIS A 14 -14.42 9.16 -6.10
CA HIS A 14 -14.77 10.25 -7.02
C HIS A 14 -16.15 10.02 -7.69
N TYR A 15 -16.83 8.92 -7.37
CA TYR A 15 -18.11 8.59 -7.95
C TYR A 15 -19.24 9.38 -7.27
N THR A 16 -20.32 9.62 -8.04
CA THR A 16 -21.54 10.28 -7.53
C THR A 16 -22.52 9.31 -6.87
N ARG A 17 -22.20 8.02 -6.85
CA ARG A 17 -22.98 6.94 -6.21
C ARG A 17 -22.07 6.08 -5.33
N PRO A 18 -22.62 5.37 -4.33
CA PRO A 18 -21.85 4.42 -3.54
C PRO A 18 -21.21 3.34 -4.41
N VAL A 19 -20.01 2.91 -4.02
CA VAL A 19 -19.27 1.81 -4.63
C VAL A 19 -18.97 0.78 -3.56
N ASP A 20 -19.31 -0.48 -3.84
CA ASP A 20 -18.95 -1.58 -2.97
C ASP A 20 -17.56 -2.11 -3.33
N LEU A 21 -16.71 -2.24 -2.31
CA LEU A 21 -15.36 -2.77 -2.38
C LEU A 21 -15.30 -4.07 -1.59
N THR A 22 -14.76 -5.12 -2.20
CA THR A 22 -14.52 -6.39 -1.54
C THR A 22 -13.02 -6.62 -1.39
N PHE A 23 -12.58 -6.97 -0.18
CA PHE A 23 -11.22 -7.42 0.11
C PHE A 23 -11.25 -8.90 0.47
N SER A 24 -10.32 -9.67 -0.08
CA SER A 24 -10.27 -11.13 0.11
C SER A 24 -9.74 -11.57 1.47
N SER A 25 -9.10 -10.66 2.21
CA SER A 25 -8.50 -10.92 3.52
C SER A 25 -8.39 -9.64 4.35
N GLY A 26 -7.81 -9.76 5.55
CA GLY A 26 -7.39 -8.61 6.35
C GLY A 26 -6.31 -7.74 5.69
N GLN A 27 -5.61 -8.24 4.66
CA GLN A 27 -4.71 -7.43 3.85
C GLN A 27 -5.52 -6.60 2.85
N GLN A 28 -5.54 -5.29 3.04
CA GLN A 28 -6.32 -4.36 2.21
C GLN A 28 -5.47 -3.56 1.23
N PHE A 29 -4.15 -3.52 1.45
CA PHE A 29 -3.19 -2.89 0.55
C PHE A 29 -1.86 -3.65 0.57
N GLU A 30 -1.03 -3.38 -0.41
CA GLU A 30 0.38 -3.73 -0.43
C GLU A 30 1.20 -2.46 -0.69
N LEU A 31 2.29 -2.29 0.06
CA LEU A 31 3.31 -1.29 -0.21
C LEU A 31 4.62 -2.03 -0.49
N VAL A 32 5.22 -1.76 -1.64
CA VAL A 32 6.54 -2.29 -2.04
C VAL A 32 7.47 -1.12 -2.30
N ILE A 33 8.66 -1.15 -1.71
CA ILE A 33 9.68 -0.13 -1.95
C ILE A 33 10.86 -0.78 -2.67
N THR A 34 11.29 -0.19 -3.77
CA THR A 34 12.48 -0.59 -4.51
C THR A 34 13.54 0.50 -4.51
N ASP A 35 14.82 0.12 -4.57
CA ASP A 35 15.92 1.06 -4.85
C ASP A 35 16.00 1.44 -6.35
N GLU A 36 17.00 2.26 -6.71
CA GLU A 36 17.27 2.69 -8.09
C GLU A 36 17.55 1.54 -9.06
N ALA A 37 18.11 0.43 -8.57
CA ALA A 37 18.37 -0.76 -9.37
C ALA A 37 17.11 -1.63 -9.53
N GLY A 38 16.00 -1.26 -8.88
CA GLY A 38 14.77 -2.03 -8.85
C GLY A 38 14.80 -3.19 -7.85
N LYS A 39 15.80 -3.27 -6.96
CA LYS A 39 15.82 -4.27 -5.88
C LYS A 39 14.76 -3.92 -4.86
N GLU A 40 13.92 -4.88 -4.51
CA GLU A 40 12.94 -4.73 -3.44
C GLU A 40 13.66 -4.66 -2.08
N VAL A 41 13.50 -3.54 -1.39
CA VAL A 41 14.09 -3.30 -0.07
C VAL A 41 13.07 -3.44 1.05
N TYR A 42 11.79 -3.27 0.76
CA TYR A 42 10.70 -3.37 1.73
C TYR A 42 9.42 -3.87 1.08
N ARG A 43 8.65 -4.65 1.83
CA ARG A 43 7.28 -5.04 1.50
C ARG A 43 6.45 -5.08 2.76
N TYR A 44 5.29 -4.42 2.72
CA TYR A 44 4.38 -4.34 3.86
C TYR A 44 3.97 -5.72 4.38
N SER A 45 3.66 -6.67 3.49
CA SER A 45 3.22 -8.00 3.91
C SER A 45 4.29 -8.87 4.55
N ASP A 46 5.58 -8.53 4.45
CA ASP A 46 6.65 -9.38 4.96
C ASP A 46 6.55 -9.56 6.48
N GLY A 47 6.50 -10.82 6.90
CA GLY A 47 6.36 -11.20 8.31
C GLY A 47 5.00 -10.89 8.95
N LYS A 48 4.02 -10.38 8.19
CA LYS A 48 2.66 -10.13 8.69
C LYS A 48 1.75 -11.32 8.39
N PHE A 49 0.83 -11.58 9.33
CA PHE A 49 -0.25 -12.56 9.15
C PHE A 49 -1.58 -11.81 9.06
N PHE A 50 -2.39 -12.16 8.06
CA PHE A 50 -3.70 -11.57 7.83
C PHE A 50 -4.81 -12.61 7.99
N THR A 51 -5.97 -12.18 8.46
CA THR A 51 -7.15 -13.04 8.56
C THR A 51 -7.69 -13.37 7.17
N LEU A 52 -8.06 -14.63 6.94
CA LEU A 52 -8.67 -15.06 5.68
C LEU A 52 -10.20 -14.91 5.74
N ALA A 53 -10.66 -13.68 5.88
CA ALA A 53 -12.08 -13.34 5.91
C ALA A 53 -12.38 -12.27 4.85
N LEU A 54 -13.47 -12.47 4.10
CA LEU A 54 -13.98 -11.48 3.17
C LEU A 54 -14.43 -10.23 3.95
N ILE A 55 -13.96 -9.06 3.50
CA ILE A 55 -14.33 -7.77 4.06
C ILE A 55 -15.03 -6.98 2.97
N ASN A 56 -16.30 -6.67 3.17
CA ASN A 56 -17.06 -5.79 2.29
C ASN A 56 -17.13 -4.40 2.89
N LYS A 57 -16.87 -3.38 2.07
CA LYS A 57 -16.99 -1.97 2.44
C LYS A 57 -17.78 -1.24 1.38
N THR A 58 -18.75 -0.45 1.79
CA THR A 58 -19.41 0.51 0.90
C THR A 58 -18.72 1.85 1.05
N LEU A 59 -18.19 2.39 -0.05
CA LEU A 59 -17.57 3.71 -0.11
C LEU A 59 -18.56 4.71 -0.71
N ASN A 60 -19.07 5.61 0.12
CA ASN A 60 -20.01 6.63 -0.31
C ASN A 60 -19.32 7.73 -1.15
N PRO A 61 -20.08 8.54 -1.91
CA PRO A 61 -19.52 9.69 -2.63
C PRO A 61 -18.69 10.61 -1.73
N GLY A 62 -17.42 10.84 -2.08
CA GLY A 62 -16.49 11.66 -1.31
C GLY A 62 -15.96 11.02 -0.02
N GLU A 63 -16.34 9.79 0.30
CA GLU A 63 -15.79 9.06 1.45
C GLU A 63 -14.36 8.60 1.19
N ILE A 64 -13.57 8.55 2.27
CA ILE A 64 -12.15 8.20 2.24
C ILE A 64 -11.89 6.97 3.12
N LEU A 65 -11.25 5.95 2.56
CA LEU A 65 -10.56 4.92 3.34
C LEU A 65 -9.12 5.33 3.56
N SER A 66 -8.60 5.14 4.77
CA SER A 66 -7.24 5.50 5.12
C SER A 66 -6.48 4.32 5.74
N TRP A 67 -5.22 4.17 5.34
CA TRP A 67 -4.26 3.26 5.94
C TRP A 67 -2.96 4.01 6.26
N LYS A 68 -2.16 3.42 7.15
CA LYS A 68 -0.85 3.95 7.51
C LYS A 68 0.13 2.80 7.57
N ASP A 69 1.32 3.03 7.02
CA ASP A 69 2.46 2.15 7.18
C ASP A 69 3.71 2.94 7.57
N GLU A 70 4.59 2.30 8.32
CA GLU A 70 5.85 2.88 8.78
C GLU A 70 6.99 1.97 8.38
N TRP A 71 7.90 2.50 7.57
CA TRP A 71 9.14 1.84 7.23
C TRP A 71 10.27 2.48 8.03
N ASP A 72 10.95 1.67 8.82
CA ASP A 72 12.12 2.07 9.58
C ASP A 72 13.38 2.20 8.70
N MET A 73 13.26 2.21 7.37
CA MET A 73 14.39 2.25 6.44
C MET A 73 15.35 1.06 6.55
N THR A 74 14.98 -0.02 7.23
CA THR A 74 15.77 -1.26 7.23
C THR A 74 15.38 -2.09 6.00
N ASP A 75 16.36 -2.50 5.22
CA ASP A 75 16.14 -3.37 4.07
C ASP A 75 15.93 -4.84 4.48
N LYS A 76 15.67 -5.69 3.50
CA LYS A 76 15.43 -7.13 3.74
C LYS A 76 16.63 -7.90 4.27
N ASP A 77 17.83 -7.35 4.12
CA ASP A 77 19.08 -7.93 4.63
C ASP A 77 19.40 -7.41 6.05
N GLY A 78 18.52 -6.58 6.63
CA GLY A 78 18.69 -5.99 7.96
C GLY A 78 19.57 -4.74 7.97
N ILE A 79 19.87 -4.17 6.80
CA ILE A 79 20.74 -3.01 6.65
C ILE A 79 19.89 -1.73 6.71
N LYS A 80 20.24 -0.82 7.61
CA LYS A 80 19.62 0.51 7.69
C LYS A 80 20.07 1.36 6.49
N LEU A 81 19.12 1.73 5.65
CA LEU A 81 19.30 2.63 4.52
C LEU A 81 19.20 4.08 4.99
N THR A 82 20.23 4.89 4.74
CA THR A 82 20.27 6.30 5.18
C THR A 82 20.26 7.30 4.03
N SER A 83 20.57 6.85 2.81
CA SER A 83 20.60 7.68 1.61
C SER A 83 20.28 6.88 0.35
N GLY A 84 19.85 7.57 -0.70
CA GLY A 84 19.57 6.98 -2.02
C GLY A 84 18.17 7.35 -2.52
N ASN A 85 17.89 7.05 -3.79
CA ASN A 85 16.56 7.20 -4.35
C ASN A 85 15.79 5.87 -4.30
N TYR A 86 14.49 6.00 -4.07
CA TYR A 86 13.58 4.89 -3.88
C TYR A 86 12.26 5.13 -4.59
N LYS A 87 11.59 4.03 -4.89
CA LYS A 87 10.27 4.02 -5.50
C LYS A 87 9.33 3.19 -4.64
N ALA A 88 8.33 3.83 -4.04
CA ALA A 88 7.24 3.18 -3.34
C ALA A 88 6.08 2.95 -4.29
N THR A 89 5.67 1.69 -4.45
CA THR A 89 4.47 1.31 -5.20
C THR A 89 3.43 0.82 -4.20
N ILE A 90 2.27 1.48 -4.17
CA ILE A 90 1.13 1.11 -3.33
C ILE A 90 0.03 0.57 -4.22
N ASN A 91 -0.51 -0.60 -3.89
CA ASN A 91 -1.69 -1.18 -4.54
C ASN A 91 -2.78 -1.44 -3.49
N ILE A 92 -4.01 -0.97 -3.73
CA ILE A 92 -5.19 -1.31 -2.92
C ILE A 92 -5.83 -2.60 -3.46
N LEU A 93 -5.90 -3.63 -2.61
CA LEU A 93 -6.24 -5.00 -3.00
C LEU A 93 -7.76 -5.25 -3.06
N VAL A 94 -8.46 -4.49 -3.91
CA VAL A 94 -9.89 -4.66 -4.16
C VAL A 94 -10.13 -5.75 -5.20
N TYR A 95 -11.12 -6.60 -4.91
CA TYR A 95 -11.65 -7.61 -5.81
C TYR A 95 -13.08 -7.24 -6.20
N ASP A 96 -13.47 -7.62 -7.40
CA ASP A 96 -14.87 -7.54 -7.81
C ASP A 96 -15.71 -8.65 -7.14
N MET A 97 -17.03 -8.57 -7.28
CA MET A 97 -17.95 -9.55 -6.70
C MET A 97 -17.83 -10.95 -7.34
N GLY A 98 -17.15 -11.08 -8.48
CA GLY A 98 -16.81 -12.36 -9.12
C GLY A 98 -15.52 -12.98 -8.58
N GLY A 99 -14.78 -12.26 -7.73
CA GLY A 99 -13.48 -12.65 -7.23
C GLY A 99 -12.33 -12.35 -8.20
N GLU A 100 -12.59 -11.63 -9.29
CA GLU A 100 -11.55 -11.12 -10.17
C GLU A 100 -10.95 -9.84 -9.58
N LYS A 101 -9.65 -9.64 -9.81
CA LYS A 101 -8.98 -8.43 -9.36
C LYS A 101 -9.50 -7.25 -10.20
N VAL A 102 -9.93 -6.18 -9.53
CA VAL A 102 -10.27 -4.93 -10.23
C VAL A 102 -9.02 -4.40 -10.93
N ASP A 103 -9.18 -3.67 -12.04
CA ASP A 103 -8.05 -3.06 -12.75
C ASP A 103 -7.13 -2.32 -11.78
N ASP A 104 -5.92 -2.84 -11.64
CA ASP A 104 -4.93 -2.36 -10.69
C ASP A 104 -4.47 -0.94 -11.00
N SER A 105 -4.62 -0.47 -12.23
CA SER A 105 -4.09 0.83 -12.65
C SER A 105 -4.76 2.00 -11.93
N GLU A 106 -6.05 1.91 -11.61
CA GLU A 106 -6.78 2.94 -10.84
C GLU A 106 -6.56 2.82 -9.33
N LEU A 107 -6.08 1.67 -8.86
CA LEU A 107 -5.86 1.34 -7.45
C LEU A 107 -4.38 1.28 -7.07
N THR A 108 -3.50 1.63 -8.01
CA THR A 108 -2.05 1.65 -7.84
C THR A 108 -1.53 3.07 -7.97
N THR A 109 -0.66 3.45 -7.04
CA THR A 109 0.11 4.68 -7.15
C THR A 109 1.59 4.39 -6.93
N THR A 110 2.44 5.20 -7.56
CA THR A 110 3.89 5.11 -7.44
C THR A 110 4.43 6.47 -7.01
N ILE A 111 5.26 6.48 -5.98
CA ILE A 111 5.88 7.66 -5.41
C ILE A 111 7.39 7.45 -5.44
N GLU A 112 8.11 8.37 -6.06
CA GLU A 112 9.57 8.43 -6.01
C GLU A 112 10.00 9.38 -4.89
N PHE A 113 10.99 8.99 -4.11
CA PHE A 113 11.50 9.78 -2.99
C PHE A 113 12.99 9.51 -2.74
N SER A 114 13.66 10.44 -2.06
CA SER A 114 15.08 10.32 -1.72
C SER A 114 15.26 10.36 -0.21
N LEU A 115 16.18 9.53 0.28
CA LEU A 115 16.76 9.68 1.62
C LEU A 115 18.05 10.48 1.49
N ASN A 116 18.23 11.50 2.33
CA ASN A 116 19.35 12.45 2.23
C ASN A 116 20.05 12.66 3.59
N LYS A 117 20.17 11.61 4.40
CA LYS A 117 20.73 11.72 5.75
C LYS A 117 22.23 11.44 5.79
#